data_AF-A0A7C7WTZ9-F1
#
_entry.id   AF-A0A7C7WTZ9-F1
#
_cell.length_a   1.000
_cell.length_b   1.000
_cell.length_c   1.000
_cell.angle_alpha   90.00
_cell.angle_beta   90.00
_cell.angle_gamma   90.00
#
_symmetry.space_group_name_H-M   'P 1'
#
loop_
_entity.id
_entity.type
_entity.pdbx_description
1 polymer ?
#
loop_
_entity_poly.entity_id
_entity_poly.type
_entity_poly.pdbx_seq_one_letter_code
_entity_poly.pdbx_strand_id
1 'polypeptide(L)'
;MLLSITDEFDRELAASLNDAKSLLPKINGAYERLYYEGIINERWGNAQLSKRGQASVGWYRAAMRCYAKSEELSEPDNDDAVLRWNSCVRIMQRYDFAPEEMSHDILTEYGDDVPLR
;
A
#
# COMPACT_ATOMS: atom_id res chain seq x y z
N MET A 1 5.81 -5.67 -15.51
CA MET A 1 6.79 -6.38 -14.65
C MET A 1 6.50 -6.19 -13.17
N LEU A 2 6.19 -4.99 -12.67
CA LEU A 2 5.85 -4.78 -11.25
C LEU A 2 4.60 -5.55 -10.79
N LEU A 3 3.49 -5.46 -11.55
CA LEU A 3 2.25 -6.17 -11.20
C LEU A 3 2.48 -7.68 -11.12
N SER A 4 3.24 -8.24 -12.06
CA SER A 4 3.61 -9.65 -12.10
C SER A 4 4.39 -10.10 -10.86
N ILE A 5 5.34 -9.29 -10.36
CA ILE A 5 6.09 -9.60 -9.13
C ILE A 5 5.17 -9.61 -7.91
N THR A 6 4.24 -8.66 -7.84
CA THR A 6 3.31 -8.58 -6.71
C THR A 6 2.21 -9.66 -6.73
N ASP A 7 1.96 -10.33 -7.86
CA ASP A 7 1.07 -11.49 -7.94
C ASP A 7 1.71 -12.75 -7.31
N GLU A 8 3.03 -12.78 -7.15
CA GLU A 8 3.78 -13.91 -6.57
C GLU A 8 3.96 -13.83 -5.05
N PHE A 9 3.47 -12.77 -4.39
CA PHE A 9 3.62 -12.58 -2.93
C PHE A 9 2.96 -13.68 -2.09
N ASP A 10 1.96 -14.39 -2.63
CA ASP A 10 1.39 -15.57 -1.97
C ASP A 10 2.37 -16.77 -1.92
N ARG A 11 3.39 -16.79 -2.80
CA ARG A 11 4.30 -17.92 -3.01
C ARG A 11 5.72 -17.66 -2.50
N GLU A 12 6.20 -16.42 -2.45
CA GLU A 12 7.60 -16.10 -2.10
C GLU A 12 7.81 -15.09 -0.96
N LEU A 13 8.96 -15.25 -0.28
CA LEU A 13 9.39 -14.56 0.95
C LEU A 13 9.63 -13.04 0.77
N ALA A 14 9.86 -12.35 1.90
CA ALA A 14 10.16 -10.92 2.04
C ALA A 14 11.17 -10.30 1.05
N ALA A 15 11.98 -11.11 0.35
CA ALA A 15 12.83 -10.66 -0.75
C ALA A 15 12.02 -10.00 -1.88
N SER A 16 10.86 -10.54 -2.23
CA SER A 16 10.01 -10.02 -3.32
C SER A 16 9.45 -8.63 -3.03
N LEU A 17 9.28 -8.25 -1.74
CA LEU A 17 8.85 -6.91 -1.34
C LEU A 17 9.94 -5.86 -1.61
N ASN A 18 11.18 -6.16 -1.24
CA ASN A 18 12.31 -5.24 -1.45
C ASN A 18 12.61 -5.08 -2.94
N ASP A 19 12.53 -6.17 -3.70
CA ASP A 19 12.71 -6.15 -5.14
C ASP A 19 11.65 -5.28 -5.82
N ALA A 20 10.37 -5.42 -5.43
CA ALA A 20 9.29 -4.58 -5.95
C ALA A 20 9.52 -3.09 -5.60
N LYS A 21 9.89 -2.76 -4.37
CA LYS A 21 10.19 -1.39 -3.96
C LYS A 21 11.39 -0.80 -4.71
N SER A 22 12.41 -1.60 -5.02
CA SER A 22 13.59 -1.16 -5.77
C SER A 22 13.28 -0.69 -7.20
N LEU A 23 12.10 -1.04 -7.73
CA LEU A 23 11.65 -0.61 -9.05
C LEU A 23 10.93 0.74 -9.04
N LEU A 24 10.43 1.21 -7.89
CA LEU A 24 9.71 2.48 -7.77
C LEU A 24 10.51 3.69 -8.30
N PRO A 25 11.82 3.83 -8.01
CA PRO A 25 12.61 4.95 -8.55
C PRO A 25 12.69 4.97 -10.08
N LYS A 26 12.43 3.84 -10.75
CA LYS A 26 12.48 3.72 -12.21
C LYS A 26 11.16 4.12 -12.89
N ILE A 27 10.11 4.35 -12.11
CA ILE A 27 8.81 4.79 -12.62
C ILE A 27 8.85 6.30 -12.84
N ASN A 28 8.36 6.76 -13.99
CA ASN A 28 8.21 8.17 -14.29
C ASN A 28 6.86 8.66 -13.77
N GLY A 29 6.85 9.85 -13.16
CA GLY A 29 5.65 10.46 -12.59
C GLY A 29 5.50 10.20 -11.09
N ALA A 30 5.11 11.26 -10.37
CA ALA A 30 4.95 11.21 -8.92
C ALA A 30 3.68 10.46 -8.52
N TYR A 31 2.60 10.65 -9.28
CA TYR A 31 1.34 9.89 -9.15
C TYR A 31 1.61 8.39 -9.22
N GLU A 32 2.26 7.93 -10.29
CA GLU A 32 2.48 6.52 -10.55
C GLU A 32 3.35 5.88 -9.47
N ARG A 33 4.41 6.55 -9.03
CA ARG A 33 5.27 6.04 -7.94
C ARG A 33 4.46 5.80 -6.67
N LEU A 34 3.67 6.77 -6.24
CA LEU A 34 2.84 6.66 -5.04
C LEU A 34 1.77 5.58 -5.22
N TYR A 35 1.07 5.59 -6.35
CA TYR A 35 0.03 4.61 -6.67
C TYR A 35 0.57 3.17 -6.65
N TYR A 36 1.71 2.93 -7.31
CA TYR A 36 2.33 1.62 -7.35
C TYR A 36 2.97 1.21 -6.02
N GLU A 37 3.49 2.14 -5.23
CA GLU A 37 3.90 1.85 -3.85
C GLU A 37 2.69 1.41 -3.00
N GLY A 38 1.53 2.03 -3.20
CA GLY A 38 0.27 1.61 -2.59
C GLY A 38 -0.08 0.17 -2.92
N ILE A 39 -0.01 -0.21 -4.21
CA ILE A 39 -0.27 -1.58 -4.67
C ILE A 39 0.69 -2.59 -4.05
N ILE A 40 1.97 -2.27 -3.93
CA ILE A 40 2.97 -3.15 -3.31
C ILE A 40 2.59 -3.43 -1.85
N ASN A 41 2.28 -2.38 -1.08
CA ASN A 41 1.92 -2.52 0.33
C ASN A 41 0.57 -3.26 0.51
N GLU A 42 -0.43 -2.98 -0.33
CA GLU A 42 -1.74 -3.65 -0.31
C GLU A 42 -1.58 -5.16 -0.55
N ARG A 43 -0.88 -5.54 -1.62
CA ARG A 43 -0.69 -6.94 -2.01
C ARG A 43 0.17 -7.69 -1.00
N TRP A 44 1.17 -7.03 -0.41
CA TRP A 44 1.93 -7.61 0.68
C TRP A 44 1.09 -7.79 1.94
N GLY A 45 0.24 -6.81 2.27
CA GLY A 45 -0.75 -6.93 3.35
C GLY A 45 -1.68 -8.11 3.16
N ASN A 46 -2.18 -8.32 1.94
CA ASN A 46 -3.02 -9.47 1.57
C ASN A 46 -2.30 -10.81 1.79
N ALA A 47 -1.09 -10.97 1.27
CA ALA A 47 -0.31 -12.20 1.41
C ALA A 47 -0.03 -12.55 2.88
N GLN A 48 0.16 -11.54 3.72
CA GLN A 48 0.45 -11.72 5.14
C GLN A 48 -0.80 -11.82 6.02
N LEU A 49 -1.98 -11.51 5.51
CA LEU A 49 -3.23 -11.53 6.25
C LEU A 49 -3.53 -12.91 6.84
N SER A 50 -3.34 -13.97 6.05
CA SER A 50 -3.54 -15.37 6.47
C SER A 50 -2.49 -15.86 7.48
N LYS A 51 -1.27 -15.32 7.42
CA LYS A 51 -0.12 -15.77 8.24
C LYS A 51 0.05 -14.98 9.54
N ARG A 52 -0.32 -13.70 9.53
CA ARG A 52 0.01 -12.72 10.58
C ARG A 52 -1.19 -11.96 11.14
N GLY A 53 -2.39 -12.13 10.57
CA GLY A 53 -3.63 -11.53 11.09
C GLY A 53 -3.50 -10.02 11.30
N GLN A 54 -3.78 -9.54 12.52
CA GLN A 54 -3.71 -8.12 12.90
C GLN A 54 -2.38 -7.43 12.54
N ALA A 55 -1.25 -8.16 12.56
CA ALA A 55 0.04 -7.57 12.23
C ALA A 55 0.18 -7.20 10.73
N SER A 56 -0.80 -7.56 9.89
CA SER A 56 -0.89 -7.11 8.49
C SER A 56 -1.49 -5.71 8.34
N VAL A 57 -2.16 -5.16 9.37
CA VAL A 57 -2.85 -3.86 9.34
C VAL A 57 -1.91 -2.71 8.97
N GLY A 58 -0.65 -2.76 9.41
CA GLY A 58 0.34 -1.74 9.09
C GLY A 58 0.57 -1.57 7.57
N TRP A 59 0.48 -2.66 6.82
CA TRP A 59 0.63 -2.64 5.36
C TRP A 59 -0.56 -2.00 4.65
N TYR A 60 -1.79 -2.28 5.10
CA TYR A 60 -2.98 -1.61 4.58
C TYR A 60 -2.96 -0.11 4.88
N ARG A 61 -2.57 0.28 6.10
CA ARG A 61 -2.43 1.71 6.45
C ARG A 61 -1.36 2.40 5.59
N ALA A 62 -0.24 1.74 5.32
CA ALA A 62 0.77 2.25 4.40
C ALA A 62 0.22 2.41 2.98
N ALA A 63 -0.48 1.38 2.46
CA ALA A 63 -1.11 1.43 1.14
C ALA A 63 -2.10 2.59 1.02
N MET A 64 -2.96 2.76 2.02
CA MET A 64 -3.97 3.82 2.04
C MET A 64 -3.36 5.23 2.07
N ARG A 65 -2.25 5.43 2.80
CA ARG A 65 -1.52 6.71 2.75
C ARG A 65 -0.93 6.99 1.36
N CYS A 66 -0.39 5.96 0.71
CA CYS A 66 0.11 6.09 -0.67
C CYS A 66 -1.02 6.47 -1.62
N TYR A 67 -2.19 5.83 -1.50
CA TYR A 67 -3.35 6.13 -2.34
C TYR A 67 -3.88 7.55 -2.10
N ALA A 68 -4.00 7.99 -0.85
CA ALA A 68 -4.38 9.37 -0.52
C ALA A 68 -3.43 10.39 -1.18
N LYS A 69 -2.12 10.19 -1.03
CA LYS A 69 -1.12 11.07 -1.67
C LYS A 69 -1.14 11.00 -3.20
N SER A 70 -1.46 9.85 -3.80
CA SER A 70 -1.59 9.76 -5.25
C SER A 70 -2.86 10.45 -5.74
N GLU A 71 -3.95 10.42 -4.96
CA GLU A 71 -5.20 11.11 -5.31
C GLU A 71 -5.01 12.62 -5.41
N GLU A 72 -4.25 13.22 -4.51
CA GLU A 72 -3.85 14.65 -4.58
C GLU A 72 -3.14 15.03 -5.89
N LEU A 73 -2.50 14.06 -6.55
CA LEU A 73 -1.76 14.25 -7.80
C LEU A 73 -2.52 13.74 -9.03
N SER A 74 -3.73 13.20 -8.83
CA SER A 74 -4.50 12.57 -9.89
C SER A 74 -5.09 13.59 -10.84
N GLU A 75 -5.26 13.18 -12.10
CA GLU A 75 -6.08 13.95 -13.03
C GLU A 75 -7.56 13.88 -12.60
N PRO A 76 -8.39 14.90 -12.92
CA PRO A 76 -9.78 14.97 -12.47
C PRO A 76 -10.66 13.76 -12.83
N ASP A 77 -10.31 13.01 -13.88
CA ASP A 77 -11.07 11.84 -14.36
C ASP A 77 -10.44 10.50 -13.92
N ASN A 78 -9.46 10.52 -13.02
CA ASN A 78 -8.76 9.33 -12.54
C ASN A 78 -9.07 9.06 -11.05
N ASP A 79 -10.06 8.22 -10.83
CA ASP A 79 -10.52 7.78 -9.51
C ASP A 79 -9.80 6.52 -8.99
N ASP A 80 -8.78 6.01 -9.69
CA ASP A 80 -8.17 4.71 -9.38
C ASP A 80 -7.63 4.66 -7.95
N ALA A 81 -6.97 5.73 -7.50
CA ALA A 81 -6.45 5.84 -6.14
C ALA A 81 -7.56 5.77 -5.09
N VAL A 82 -8.68 6.46 -5.30
CA VAL A 82 -9.85 6.45 -4.41
C VAL A 82 -10.47 5.06 -4.34
N LEU A 83 -10.63 4.39 -5.49
CA LEU A 83 -11.19 3.03 -5.56
C LEU A 83 -10.32 2.01 -4.83
N ARG A 84 -8.99 2.15 -4.92
CA ARG A 84 -8.03 1.32 -4.18
C ARG A 84 -8.09 1.58 -2.69
N TRP A 85 -8.11 2.85 -2.26
CA TRP A 85 -8.28 3.22 -0.86
C TRP A 85 -9.56 2.62 -0.26
N ASN A 86 -10.69 2.75 -0.96
CA ASN A 86 -11.97 2.15 -0.58
C ASN A 86 -11.91 0.62 -0.47
N SER A 87 -11.10 -0.02 -1.32
CA SER A 87 -10.89 -1.47 -1.25
C SER A 87 -10.12 -1.86 0.01
N CYS A 88 -9.09 -1.10 0.41
CA CYS A 88 -8.41 -1.30 1.68
C CYS A 88 -9.35 -1.10 2.89
N VAL A 89 -10.21 -0.08 2.88
CA VAL A 89 -11.22 0.12 3.96
C VAL A 89 -12.10 -1.12 4.12
N ARG A 90 -12.65 -1.64 3.02
CA ARG A 90 -13.53 -2.84 3.06
C ARG A 90 -12.81 -4.06 3.63
N ILE A 91 -11.52 -4.22 3.33
CA ILE A 91 -10.70 -5.29 3.91
C ILE A 91 -10.54 -5.06 5.42
N MET A 92 -10.10 -3.87 5.85
CA MET A 92 -9.90 -3.60 7.28
C MET A 92 -11.19 -3.77 8.09
N GLN A 93 -12.34 -3.32 7.56
CA GLN A 93 -13.65 -3.53 8.18
C GLN A 93 -14.03 -5.01 8.28
N ARG A 94 -13.76 -5.82 7.24
CA ARG A 94 -14.07 -7.25 7.22
C ARG A 94 -13.38 -8.03 8.33
N TYR A 95 -12.16 -7.63 8.70
CA TYR A 95 -11.37 -8.30 9.73
C TYR A 95 -11.45 -7.64 11.10
N ASP A 96 -12.38 -6.69 11.29
CA ASP A 96 -12.54 -5.89 12.50
C ASP A 96 -11.24 -5.24 12.98
N PHE A 97 -10.41 -4.84 12.00
CA PHE A 97 -9.23 -4.02 12.24
C PHE A 97 -9.70 -2.59 12.42
N ALA A 98 -10.39 -2.32 13.54
CA ALA A 98 -10.96 -1.01 13.81
C ALA A 98 -9.90 0.10 13.62
N PRO A 99 -10.16 1.12 12.78
CA PRO A 99 -9.30 2.28 12.73
C PRO A 99 -9.65 3.17 13.92
N GLU A 100 -8.67 3.43 14.80
CA GLU A 100 -8.67 4.70 15.54
C GLU A 100 -8.73 5.80 14.47
N GLU A 101 -9.85 6.52 14.45
CA GLU A 101 -10.25 7.56 13.50
C GLU A 101 -9.30 7.82 12.32
N MET A 102 -9.62 7.26 11.16
CA MET A 102 -8.96 7.60 9.90
C MET A 102 -9.77 8.68 9.18
N SER A 103 -9.57 9.94 9.60
CA SER A 103 -9.80 11.08 8.69
C SER A 103 -8.72 11.07 7.61
N HIS A 104 -9.01 11.66 6.45
CA HIS A 104 -8.08 11.80 5.33
C HIS A 104 -6.89 12.75 5.63
N ASP A 105 -6.60 13.04 6.91
CA ASP A 105 -5.69 14.08 7.37
C ASP A 105 -4.39 13.53 8.01
N ILE A 106 -3.95 12.34 7.67
CA ILE A 106 -2.66 11.82 8.18
C ILE A 106 -1.53 12.20 7.21
N LEU A 107 -1.24 13.51 7.15
CA LEU A 107 -0.12 14.08 6.42
C LEU A 107 1.19 14.14 7.23
N THR A 108 1.18 13.79 8.51
CA THR A 108 2.36 14.01 9.36
C THR A 108 2.95 12.68 9.84
N GLU A 109 4.25 12.52 9.54
CA GLU A 109 5.20 11.58 10.15
C GLU A 109 5.22 10.15 9.58
N TYR A 110 6.02 9.97 8.52
CA TYR A 110 7.10 8.97 8.56
C TYR A 110 8.32 9.61 7.91
N GLY A 111 9.24 10.08 8.74
CA GLY A 111 10.61 10.31 8.34
C GLY A 111 11.27 8.99 7.98
N ASP A 112 12.26 9.09 7.09
CA ASP A 112 13.21 8.03 6.79
C ASP A 112 13.69 7.32 8.07
N ASP A 113 14.00 6.03 7.91
CA ASP A 113 14.54 5.10 8.93
C ASP A 113 13.51 4.25 9.70
N VAL A 114 12.99 3.23 9.01
CA VAL A 114 12.72 1.95 9.67
C VAL A 114 13.78 0.94 9.21
N PRO A 115 14.80 0.63 10.03
CA PRO A 115 15.76 -0.39 9.69
C PRO A 115 15.05 -1.75 9.72
N LEU A 116 14.99 -2.39 8.56
CA LEU A 116 14.54 -3.77 8.41
C LEU A 116 15.55 -4.66 9.17
N ARG A 117 15.14 -5.21 10.31
CA ARG A 117 15.88 -6.24 11.05
C ARG A 117 15.31 -7.62 10.73
#